data_AF-N1WSY9-F1
#
_entry.id   AF-N1WSY9-F1
#
_cell.length_a   1.000
_cell.length_b   1.000
_cell.length_c   1.000
_cell.angle_alpha   90.00
_cell.angle_beta   90.00
_cell.angle_gamma   90.00
#
_symmetry.space_group_name_H-M   'P 1'
#
loop_
_entity.id
_entity.type
_entity.pdbx_description
1 polymer ?
#
loop_
_entity_poly.entity_id
_entity_poly.type
_entity_poly.pdbx_seq_one_letter_code
_entity_poly.pdbx_strand_id
1 'polypeptide(L)'
;MKTLLSFFLIFLFSNLSFGQQWLDNTCKIENEITNEEYTSAQSNNILTLIVDQEGKLLMNGQKKEGLSEIQFKESVYDFLVNPSSIKTKSNSPKQAIIAIGSYGEHKNYDLILRYVREIYLYAWDTYSEEKYQVIYSNLDCKKREKIRSKNFPYNVIELSKEEDDSKKPSFSPGVPPFAGDVIDN
;
A
#
# COMPACT_ATOMS: atom_id res chain seq x y z
N MET A 1 -53.33 23.67 3.71
CA MET A 1 -52.75 22.60 2.88
C MET A 1 -51.40 23.10 2.38
N LYS A 2 -50.34 22.91 3.19
CA LYS A 2 -49.29 21.89 2.99
C LYS A 2 -48.61 21.99 1.61
N THR A 3 -47.99 23.13 1.36
CA THR A 3 -47.00 23.29 0.28
C THR A 3 -45.60 23.23 0.88
N LEU A 4 -44.72 22.55 0.15
CA LEU A 4 -43.25 22.54 0.29
C LEU A 4 -42.67 21.63 1.37
N LEU A 5 -43.05 20.35 1.25
CA LEU A 5 -42.31 19.19 1.73
C LEU A 5 -41.11 18.93 0.80
N SER A 6 -40.15 19.86 0.71
CA SER A 6 -38.99 19.75 -0.19
C SER A 6 -37.63 20.02 0.47
N PHE A 7 -37.56 20.01 1.81
CA PHE A 7 -36.31 20.25 2.55
C PHE A 7 -35.70 19.00 3.22
N PHE A 8 -36.14 17.80 2.83
CA PHE A 8 -35.69 16.54 3.44
C PHE A 8 -35.15 15.55 2.41
N LEU A 9 -34.28 16.02 1.51
CA LEU A 9 -33.69 15.18 0.45
C LEU A 9 -32.19 15.44 0.20
N ILE A 10 -31.47 16.13 1.11
CA ILE A 10 -30.06 16.54 0.87
C ILE A 10 -29.08 16.07 1.97
N PHE A 11 -29.47 15.19 2.90
CA PHE A 11 -28.55 14.77 3.99
C PHE A 11 -28.44 13.26 4.21
N LEU A 12 -28.38 12.45 3.14
CA LEU A 12 -27.98 11.03 3.24
C LEU A 12 -26.91 10.59 2.24
N PHE A 13 -26.14 11.52 1.67
CA PHE A 13 -24.94 11.20 0.88
C PHE A 13 -23.63 11.35 1.68
N SER A 14 -23.65 11.13 3.00
CA SER A 14 -22.42 11.13 3.83
C SER A 14 -21.88 9.72 4.11
N ASN A 15 -22.10 8.76 3.21
CA ASN A 15 -21.52 7.42 3.32
C ASN A 15 -20.78 7.04 2.05
N LEU A 16 -19.64 7.65 1.75
CA LEU A 16 -18.68 7.08 0.79
C LEU A 16 -17.25 7.35 1.24
N SER A 17 -16.93 7.04 2.50
CA SER A 17 -15.59 6.52 2.80
C SER A 17 -15.56 5.10 2.25
N PHE A 18 -15.19 4.96 0.97
CA PHE A 18 -14.95 3.67 0.33
C PHE A 18 -13.71 3.02 0.96
N GLY A 19 -13.88 2.35 2.10
CA GLY A 19 -12.91 1.38 2.58
C GLY A 19 -12.81 0.23 1.56
N GLN A 20 -11.58 -0.10 1.14
CA GLN A 20 -11.29 -0.98 0.00
C GLN A 20 -12.06 -2.33 0.05
N GLN A 21 -13.01 -2.52 -0.86
CA GLN A 21 -13.60 -3.82 -1.21
C GLN A 21 -12.79 -4.43 -2.35
N TRP A 22 -11.98 -5.47 -2.08
CA TRP A 22 -11.14 -6.08 -3.13
C TRP A 22 -11.23 -7.60 -3.26
N LEU A 23 -11.90 -8.33 -2.34
CA LEU A 23 -12.00 -9.80 -2.38
C LEU A 23 -13.36 -10.32 -2.87
N ASP A 24 -14.42 -10.25 -2.05
CA ASP A 24 -15.72 -10.89 -2.37
C ASP A 24 -16.94 -10.10 -1.87
N ASN A 25 -16.76 -8.82 -1.54
CA ASN A 25 -17.79 -7.90 -1.02
C ASN A 25 -18.54 -8.38 0.25
N THR A 26 -18.18 -9.54 0.80
CA THR A 26 -18.96 -10.21 1.86
C THR A 26 -18.42 -9.87 3.24
N CYS A 27 -17.09 -9.78 3.39
CA CYS A 27 -16.44 -9.42 4.66
C CYS A 27 -15.47 -8.25 4.46
N LYS A 28 -15.82 -7.05 4.95
CA LYS A 28 -14.97 -5.84 4.85
C LYS A 28 -13.57 -6.07 5.41
N ILE A 29 -12.57 -5.46 4.78
CA ILE A 29 -11.19 -5.42 5.26
C ILE A 29 -11.01 -4.05 5.89
N GLU A 30 -10.95 -3.99 7.22
CA GLU A 30 -10.97 -2.74 8.00
C GLU A 30 -9.58 -2.34 8.51
N ASN A 31 -8.52 -3.00 8.04
CA ASN A 31 -7.16 -2.62 8.41
C ASN A 31 -6.68 -1.47 7.53
N GLU A 32 -6.39 -0.35 8.17
CA GLU A 32 -5.72 0.80 7.58
C GLU A 32 -4.48 1.11 8.44
N ILE A 33 -3.31 1.09 7.81
CA ILE A 33 -2.05 1.46 8.47
C ILE A 33 -1.92 2.97 8.40
N THR A 34 -1.69 3.59 9.56
CA THR A 34 -1.46 5.04 9.65
C THR A 34 -0.02 5.39 9.23
N ASN A 35 0.18 6.64 8.80
CA ASN A 35 1.51 7.19 8.54
C ASN A 35 2.42 7.13 9.78
N GLU A 36 1.84 7.26 10.99
CA GLU A 36 2.57 7.17 12.26
C GLU A 36 3.08 5.75 12.51
N GLU A 37 2.26 4.73 12.27
CA GLU A 37 2.68 3.32 12.35
C GLU A 37 3.75 2.98 11.31
N TYR A 38 3.62 3.49 10.08
CA TYR A 38 4.63 3.32 9.04
C TYR A 38 5.98 3.97 9.41
N THR A 39 5.97 5.22 9.89
CA THR A 39 7.20 5.97 10.21
C THR A 39 7.89 5.49 11.50
N SER A 40 7.14 4.92 12.44
CA SER A 40 7.67 4.38 13.69
C SER A 40 8.06 2.89 13.59
N ALA A 41 7.69 2.20 12.51
CA ALA A 41 8.04 0.81 12.31
C ALA A 41 9.55 0.60 12.13
N GLN A 42 10.03 -0.56 12.61
CA GLN A 42 11.42 -0.95 12.39
C GLN A 42 11.67 -1.15 10.90
N SER A 43 12.82 -0.69 10.41
CA SER A 43 13.15 -0.72 8.97
C SER A 43 13.10 -2.12 8.36
N ASN A 44 13.46 -3.16 9.11
CA ASN A 44 13.39 -4.55 8.63
C ASN A 44 11.96 -5.09 8.50
N ASN A 45 10.98 -4.44 9.14
CA ASN A 45 9.57 -4.77 9.01
C ASN A 45 8.89 -4.03 7.85
N ILE A 46 9.62 -3.20 7.10
CA ILE A 46 9.09 -2.43 5.98
C ILE A 46 9.66 -3.00 4.68
N LEU A 47 8.75 -3.32 3.75
CA LEU A 47 9.09 -3.60 2.35
C LEU A 47 8.55 -2.46 1.49
N THR A 48 9.45 -1.75 0.82
CA THR A 48 9.08 -0.66 -0.08
C THR A 48 9.08 -1.15 -1.53
N LEU A 49 7.96 -0.97 -2.21
CA LEU A 49 7.74 -1.31 -3.61
C LEU A 49 7.40 -0.03 -4.38
N ILE A 50 8.41 0.57 -5.03
CA ILE A 50 8.23 1.83 -5.76
C ILE A 50 8.36 1.57 -7.25
N VAL A 51 7.42 2.09 -8.03
CA VAL A 51 7.59 2.20 -9.48
C VAL A 51 8.35 3.50 -9.78
N ASP A 52 9.53 3.37 -10.39
CA ASP A 52 10.35 4.51 -10.80
C ASP A 52 9.75 5.28 -11.99
N GLN A 53 10.36 6.41 -12.34
CA GLN A 53 9.93 7.26 -13.47
C GLN A 53 9.97 6.54 -14.82
N GLU A 54 10.76 5.47 -14.96
CA GLU A 54 10.82 4.63 -16.16
C GLU A 54 9.76 3.51 -16.13
N GLY A 55 8.94 3.46 -15.09
CA GLY A 55 7.96 2.40 -14.87
C GLY A 55 8.57 1.11 -14.31
N LYS A 56 9.81 1.10 -13.83
CA LYS A 56 10.50 -0.10 -13.34
C LYS A 56 10.36 -0.24 -11.83
N LEU A 57 10.31 -1.48 -11.35
CA LEU A 57 10.16 -1.78 -9.93
C LEU A 57 11.48 -1.59 -9.17
N LEU A 58 11.43 -0.75 -8.14
CA LEU A 58 12.40 -0.65 -7.06
C LEU A 58 11.86 -1.38 -5.83
N MET A 59 12.59 -2.38 -5.35
CA MET A 59 12.28 -3.11 -4.12
C MET A 59 13.34 -2.76 -3.07
N ASN A 60 12.93 -2.10 -1.98
CA ASN A 60 13.84 -1.53 -0.96
C ASN A 60 14.95 -0.67 -1.58
N GLY A 61 14.59 0.18 -2.54
CA GLY A 61 15.51 1.08 -3.26
C GLY A 61 16.40 0.38 -4.31
N GLN A 62 16.33 -0.94 -4.44
CA GLN A 62 17.09 -1.67 -5.45
C GLN A 62 16.24 -1.98 -6.67
N LYS A 63 16.75 -1.62 -7.84
CA LYS A 63 16.13 -1.96 -9.12
C LYS A 63 16.08 -3.48 -9.30
N LYS A 64 14.91 -4.01 -9.63
CA LYS A 64 14.70 -5.44 -9.91
C LYS A 64 14.40 -5.62 -11.40
N GLU A 65 15.45 -5.62 -12.22
CA GLU A 65 15.32 -5.88 -13.66
C GLU A 65 15.11 -7.39 -13.92
N GLY A 66 14.17 -7.72 -14.81
CA GLY A 66 13.92 -9.11 -15.21
C GLY A 66 13.28 -10.00 -14.14
N LEU A 67 12.76 -9.42 -13.04
CA LEU A 67 12.06 -10.16 -12.00
C LEU A 67 10.75 -10.73 -12.55
N SER A 68 10.61 -12.06 -12.54
CA SER A 68 9.35 -12.68 -12.95
C SER A 68 8.25 -12.46 -11.92
N GLU A 69 6.99 -12.60 -12.34
CA GLU A 69 5.84 -12.54 -11.44
C GLU A 69 5.96 -13.52 -10.27
N ILE A 70 6.39 -14.76 -10.53
CA ILE A 70 6.56 -15.80 -9.52
C ILE A 70 7.62 -15.38 -8.52
N GLN A 71 8.79 -14.93 -8.99
CA GLN A 71 9.89 -14.50 -8.13
C GLN A 71 9.51 -13.29 -7.28
N PHE A 72 8.72 -12.36 -7.85
CA PHE A 72 8.17 -11.24 -7.10
C PHE A 72 7.26 -11.74 -5.97
N LYS A 73 6.29 -12.61 -6.29
CA LYS A 73 5.33 -13.14 -5.32
C LYS A 73 6.01 -13.90 -4.19
N GLU A 74 6.95 -14.77 -4.53
CA GLU A 74 7.76 -15.51 -3.56
C GLU A 74 8.57 -14.56 -2.66
N SER A 75 9.22 -13.54 -3.23
CA SER A 75 10.04 -12.59 -2.47
C SER A 75 9.21 -11.80 -1.45
N VAL A 76 8.02 -11.34 -1.85
CA VAL A 76 7.12 -10.59 -0.95
C VAL A 76 6.52 -11.51 0.11
N TYR A 77 6.11 -12.73 -0.27
CA TYR A 77 5.58 -13.72 0.68
C TYR A 77 6.64 -14.14 1.73
N ASP A 78 7.87 -14.39 1.27
CA ASP A 78 9.01 -14.73 2.12
C ASP A 78 9.40 -13.56 3.04
N PHE A 79 9.27 -12.31 2.60
CA PHE A 79 9.37 -11.15 3.48
C PHE A 79 8.28 -11.12 4.56
N LEU A 80 7.02 -11.39 4.19
CA LEU A 80 5.87 -11.37 5.11
C LEU A 80 5.97 -12.46 6.19
N VAL A 81 6.26 -13.70 5.79
CA VAL A 81 6.31 -14.86 6.69
C VAL A 81 7.63 -14.95 7.44
N ASN A 82 8.73 -14.56 6.79
CA ASN A 82 10.11 -14.72 7.28
C ASN A 82 10.37 -16.08 7.97
N PRO A 83 10.13 -17.21 7.27
CA PRO A 83 10.22 -18.54 7.88
C PRO A 83 11.63 -18.84 8.42
N SER A 84 12.66 -18.27 7.77
CA SER A 84 14.06 -18.45 8.13
C SER A 84 14.56 -17.47 9.21
N SER A 85 13.67 -16.64 9.79
CA SER A 85 14.02 -15.67 10.86
C SER A 85 15.21 -14.76 10.49
N ILE A 86 15.28 -14.35 9.22
CA ILE A 86 16.36 -13.51 8.70
C ILE A 86 16.16 -12.08 9.21
N LYS A 87 17.22 -11.48 9.77
CA LYS A 87 17.18 -10.14 10.41
C LYS A 87 16.84 -9.00 9.45
N THR A 88 17.02 -9.18 8.15
CA THR A 88 16.73 -8.18 7.11
C THR A 88 15.29 -8.28 6.58
N LYS A 89 14.47 -9.15 7.15
CA LYS A 89 13.05 -9.34 6.80
C LYS A 89 12.17 -9.04 8.02
N SER A 90 10.86 -9.04 7.81
CA SER A 90 9.91 -8.76 8.88
C SER A 90 10.07 -9.74 10.03
N ASN A 91 10.05 -9.24 11.26
CA ASN A 91 10.08 -10.07 12.47
C ASN A 91 8.87 -11.00 12.56
N SER A 92 7.72 -10.58 12.01
CA SER A 92 6.51 -11.39 11.95
C SER A 92 5.52 -10.83 10.93
N PRO A 93 4.57 -11.64 10.43
CA PRO A 93 3.53 -11.14 9.54
C PRO A 93 2.70 -10.00 10.13
N LYS A 94 2.60 -9.93 11.47
CA LYS A 94 1.83 -8.88 12.16
C LYS A 94 2.47 -7.51 12.10
N GLN A 95 3.80 -7.48 12.04
CA GLN A 95 4.59 -6.25 12.04
C GLN A 95 4.99 -5.85 10.63
N ALA A 96 4.84 -6.74 9.66
CA ALA A 96 5.19 -6.46 8.27
C ALA A 96 4.31 -5.33 7.72
N ILE A 97 4.93 -4.36 7.06
CA ILE A 97 4.27 -3.28 6.33
C ILE A 97 4.80 -3.30 4.90
N ILE A 98 3.89 -3.31 3.93
CA ILE A 98 4.22 -3.16 2.51
C ILE A 98 3.85 -1.74 2.11
N ALA A 99 4.85 -0.92 1.82
CA ALA A 99 4.69 0.42 1.31
C ALA A 99 4.78 0.41 -0.22
N ILE A 100 3.72 0.84 -0.90
CA ILE A 100 3.63 0.82 -2.37
C ILE A 100 3.52 2.26 -2.87
N GLY A 101 4.34 2.64 -3.85
CA GLY A 101 4.33 3.98 -4.44
C GLY A 101 4.67 3.96 -5.93
N SER A 102 4.46 5.09 -6.59
CA SER A 102 4.80 5.29 -8.00
C SER A 102 5.20 6.73 -8.25
N TYR A 103 6.32 6.93 -8.93
CA TYR A 103 6.72 8.23 -9.46
C TYR A 103 5.97 8.49 -10.77
N GLY A 104 4.83 9.16 -10.69
CA GLY A 104 3.95 9.38 -11.86
C GLY A 104 2.94 8.25 -12.06
N GLU A 105 2.25 8.27 -13.20
CA GLU A 105 1.20 7.30 -13.52
C GLU A 105 1.75 6.14 -14.35
N HIS A 106 1.82 4.97 -13.72
CA HIS A 106 2.33 3.76 -14.36
C HIS A 106 1.37 2.60 -14.15
N LYS A 107 1.01 1.91 -15.25
CA LYS A 107 0.20 0.67 -15.20
C LYS A 107 0.80 -0.42 -14.31
N ASN A 108 2.12 -0.38 -14.14
CA ASN A 108 2.83 -1.32 -13.29
C ASN A 108 2.48 -1.14 -11.80
N TYR A 109 2.04 0.04 -11.37
CA TYR A 109 1.58 0.26 -10.00
C TYR A 109 0.37 -0.64 -9.67
N ASP A 110 -0.69 -0.57 -10.48
CA ASP A 110 -1.89 -1.39 -10.27
C ASP A 110 -1.58 -2.89 -10.35
N LEU A 111 -0.66 -3.26 -11.23
CA LEU A 111 -0.19 -4.64 -11.37
C LEU A 111 0.49 -5.13 -10.08
N ILE A 112 1.40 -4.32 -9.51
CA ILE A 112 2.08 -4.62 -8.25
C ILE A 112 1.09 -4.70 -7.10
N LEU A 113 0.16 -3.74 -7.00
CA LEU A 113 -0.88 -3.74 -5.98
C LEU A 113 -1.75 -5.00 -6.06
N ARG A 114 -2.11 -5.44 -7.27
CA ARG A 114 -2.84 -6.71 -7.49
C ARG A 114 -2.02 -7.91 -7.02
N TYR A 115 -0.74 -7.99 -7.36
CA TYR A 115 0.10 -9.09 -6.90
C TYR A 115 0.25 -9.12 -5.38
N VAL A 116 0.40 -7.96 -4.73
CA VAL A 116 0.42 -7.89 -3.26
C VAL A 116 -0.88 -8.41 -2.65
N ARG A 117 -2.03 -8.05 -3.23
CA ARG A 117 -3.33 -8.59 -2.83
C ARG A 117 -3.40 -10.11 -2.97
N GLU A 118 -2.94 -10.65 -4.10
CA GLU A 118 -2.89 -12.10 -4.32
C GLU A 118 -1.99 -12.82 -3.31
N ILE A 119 -0.86 -12.23 -2.92
CA ILE A 119 0.03 -12.76 -1.88
C ILE A 119 -0.69 -12.83 -0.52
N TYR A 120 -1.44 -11.78 -0.15
CA TYR A 120 -2.23 -11.80 1.08
C TYR A 120 -3.32 -12.87 1.05
N LEU A 121 -4.00 -13.06 -0.09
CA LEU A 121 -4.97 -14.15 -0.24
C LEU A 121 -4.31 -15.50 -0.04
N TYR A 122 -3.16 -15.72 -0.69
CA TYR A 122 -2.40 -16.96 -0.53
C TYR A 122 -1.99 -17.20 0.94
N ALA A 123 -1.53 -16.16 1.65
CA ALA A 123 -1.19 -16.27 3.06
C ALA A 123 -2.40 -16.61 3.93
N TRP A 124 -3.56 -16.00 3.64
CA TRP A 124 -4.81 -16.29 4.35
C TRP A 124 -5.36 -17.68 4.05
N ASP A 125 -5.31 -18.13 2.80
CA ASP A 125 -5.69 -19.48 2.38
C ASP A 125 -4.80 -20.51 3.07
N THR A 126 -3.48 -20.35 2.99
CA THR A 126 -2.51 -21.27 3.62
C THR A 126 -2.80 -21.40 5.13
N TYR A 127 -2.93 -20.28 5.84
CA TYR A 127 -3.24 -20.31 7.27
C TYR A 127 -4.63 -20.91 7.56
N SER A 128 -5.62 -20.65 6.70
CA SER A 128 -6.96 -21.19 6.84
C SER A 128 -7.00 -22.70 6.66
N GLU A 129 -6.31 -23.21 5.64
CA GLU A 129 -6.19 -24.65 5.38
C GLU A 129 -5.48 -25.36 6.55
N GLU A 130 -4.36 -24.80 7.03
CA GLU A 130 -3.64 -25.35 8.18
C GLU A 130 -4.49 -25.36 9.46
N LYS A 131 -5.24 -24.28 9.72
CA LYS A 131 -5.94 -24.09 10.99
C LYS A 131 -7.34 -24.71 11.02
N TYR A 132 -8.04 -24.67 9.88
CA TYR A 132 -9.46 -24.98 9.77
C TYR A 132 -9.77 -26.06 8.72
N GLN A 133 -8.77 -26.54 7.96
CA GLN A 133 -8.93 -27.53 6.87
C GLN A 133 -9.91 -27.09 5.78
N VAL A 134 -10.04 -25.77 5.59
CA VAL A 134 -10.97 -25.16 4.65
C VAL A 134 -10.29 -23.92 4.05
N ILE A 135 -10.49 -23.66 2.76
CA ILE A 135 -9.97 -22.45 2.09
C ILE A 135 -10.56 -21.17 2.73
N TYR A 136 -9.81 -20.07 2.68
CA TYR A 136 -10.16 -18.81 3.35
C TYR A 136 -11.52 -18.26 2.90
N SER A 137 -11.81 -18.35 1.60
CA SER A 137 -13.08 -17.90 1.02
C SER A 137 -14.30 -18.70 1.49
N ASN A 138 -14.12 -19.88 2.08
CA ASN A 138 -15.21 -20.67 2.64
C ASN A 138 -15.40 -20.44 4.15
N LEU A 139 -14.55 -19.64 4.79
CA LEU A 139 -14.70 -19.27 6.19
C LEU A 139 -15.78 -18.20 6.39
N ASP A 140 -16.41 -18.22 7.56
CA ASP A 140 -17.26 -17.14 8.04
C ASP A 140 -16.46 -15.85 8.32
N CYS A 141 -17.14 -14.69 8.28
CA CYS A 141 -16.45 -13.40 8.44
C CYS A 141 -15.71 -13.26 9.77
N LYS A 142 -16.16 -13.90 10.86
CA LYS A 142 -15.51 -13.82 12.18
C LYS A 142 -14.16 -14.53 12.16
N LYS A 143 -14.08 -15.70 11.53
CA LYS A 143 -12.80 -16.41 11.34
C LYS A 143 -11.88 -15.65 10.40
N ARG A 144 -12.41 -15.12 9.29
CA ARG A 144 -11.64 -14.31 8.33
C ARG A 144 -11.06 -13.04 8.97
N GLU A 145 -11.86 -12.32 9.75
CA GLU A 145 -11.44 -11.17 10.54
C GLU A 145 -10.36 -11.54 11.56
N LYS A 146 -10.50 -12.69 12.23
CA LYS A 146 -9.47 -13.16 13.16
C LYS A 146 -8.13 -13.42 12.47
N ILE A 147 -8.13 -14.04 11.29
CA ILE A 147 -6.91 -14.25 10.50
C ILE A 147 -6.29 -12.91 10.13
N ARG A 148 -7.09 -11.98 9.59
CA ARG A 148 -6.64 -10.64 9.20
C ARG A 148 -6.10 -9.88 10.41
N SER A 149 -6.86 -9.70 11.47
CA SER A 149 -6.43 -8.89 12.62
C SER A 149 -5.27 -9.49 13.43
N LYS A 150 -5.20 -10.82 13.60
CA LYS A 150 -4.27 -11.44 14.57
C LYS A 150 -3.11 -12.19 13.96
N ASN A 151 -3.20 -12.62 12.71
CA ASN A 151 -2.21 -13.50 12.10
C ASN A 151 -1.52 -12.83 10.93
N PHE A 152 -2.30 -12.39 9.94
CA PHE A 152 -1.83 -11.80 8.69
C PHE A 152 -2.61 -10.50 8.39
N PRO A 153 -2.32 -9.41 9.11
CA PRO A 153 -2.97 -8.13 8.88
C PRO A 153 -2.60 -7.55 7.52
N TYR A 154 -3.62 -7.04 6.82
CA TYR A 154 -3.43 -6.37 5.52
C TYR A 154 -2.81 -5.00 5.74
N ASN A 155 -1.49 -4.99 5.95
CA ASN A 155 -0.73 -3.80 6.27
C ASN A 155 -0.08 -3.26 4.99
N VAL A 156 -0.92 -2.71 4.11
CA VAL A 156 -0.47 -2.07 2.87
C VAL A 156 -0.73 -0.58 2.99
N ILE A 157 0.32 0.21 2.81
CA ILE A 157 0.22 1.67 2.77
C ILE A 157 0.57 2.16 1.36
N GLU A 158 -0.34 2.94 0.78
CA GLU A 158 -0.10 3.61 -0.50
C GLU A 158 0.63 4.92 -0.18
N LEU A 159 1.89 5.01 -0.58
CA LEU A 159 2.66 6.24 -0.49
C LEU A 159 2.03 7.20 -1.51
N SER A 160 1.38 8.26 -1.00
CA SER A 160 0.86 9.32 -1.85
C SER A 160 1.98 9.77 -2.79
N LYS A 161 1.63 9.99 -4.07
CA LYS A 161 2.43 10.85 -4.95
C LYS A 161 2.72 12.09 -4.13
N GLU A 162 3.98 12.48 -4.00
CA GLU A 162 4.43 13.66 -3.27
C GLU A 162 3.31 14.70 -3.25
N GLU A 163 2.77 14.99 -2.07
CA GLU A 163 1.85 16.12 -1.92
C GLU A 163 2.50 17.29 -2.64
N ASP A 164 1.71 17.89 -3.53
CA ASP A 164 2.05 19.10 -4.26
C ASP A 164 2.87 20.01 -3.32
N ASP A 165 4.05 20.38 -3.78
CA ASP A 165 5.09 21.12 -3.07
C ASP A 165 4.66 22.58 -2.80
N SER A 166 3.36 22.80 -2.54
CA SER A 166 2.70 24.08 -2.33
C SER A 166 3.06 24.71 -0.98
N LYS A 167 4.03 24.13 -0.26
CA LYS A 167 4.71 24.73 0.89
C LYS A 167 6.22 24.80 0.70
N LYS A 168 6.72 25.03 -0.52
CA LYS A 168 8.02 25.70 -0.67
C LYS A 168 7.82 27.21 -0.48
N PRO A 169 8.41 27.85 0.56
CA PRO A 169 8.51 29.29 0.56
C PRO A 169 9.30 29.71 -0.70
N SER A 170 8.73 30.60 -1.50
CA SER A 170 9.39 31.17 -2.67
C SER A 170 10.54 32.07 -2.22
N PHE A 171 11.69 31.47 -1.95
CA PHE A 171 12.94 32.19 -1.87
C PHE A 171 14.02 31.36 -2.55
N SER A 172 13.97 31.35 -3.88
CA SER A 172 15.19 31.11 -4.65
C SER A 172 15.91 32.45 -4.73
N PRO A 173 17.02 32.69 -4.01
CA PRO A 173 17.95 33.71 -4.46
C PRO A 173 18.37 33.26 -5.86
N GLY A 174 18.16 34.13 -6.86
CA GLY A 174 18.55 33.83 -8.23
C GLY A 174 20.01 33.40 -8.30
N VAL A 175 20.33 32.56 -9.28
CA VAL A 175 21.71 32.15 -9.55
C VAL A 175 22.55 33.42 -9.67
N PRO A 176 23.66 33.57 -8.93
CA PRO A 176 24.49 34.75 -9.05
C PRO A 176 25.00 34.85 -10.50
N PRO A 177 25.12 36.07 -11.06
CA PRO A 177 25.54 36.25 -12.43
C PRO A 177 26.93 35.64 -12.63
N PHE A 178 27.10 34.91 -13.73
CA PHE A 178 28.40 34.38 -14.12
C PHE A 178 29.23 35.51 -14.73
N ALA A 179 30.56 35.41 -14.62
CA ALA A 179 31.52 36.41 -15.12
C ALA A 179 31.61 36.49 -16.66
N GLY A 180 30.50 36.30 -17.36
CA GLY A 180 30.36 36.39 -18.81
C GLY A 180 29.02 36.98 -19.26
N ASP A 181 28.16 37.44 -18.34
CA ASP A 181 26.94 38.18 -18.70
C ASP A 181 27.34 39.59 -19.15
N VAL A 182 27.66 39.72 -20.44
CA VAL A 182 27.93 41.00 -21.08
C VAL A 182 26.60 41.74 -21.24
N ILE A 183 26.52 42.94 -20.65
CA ILE A 183 25.45 43.88 -20.92
C ILE A 183 25.78 44.54 -22.27
N ASP A 184 25.03 44.20 -23.31
CA ASP A 184 25.04 44.97 -24.54
C ASP A 184 24.36 46.34 -24.27
N ASN A 185 25.11 47.41 -24.53
CA ASN A 185 24.69 48.82 -24.38
C ASN A 185 23.63 49.23 -25.41
#